data_AF-A0A5E4N268-F1
#
_entry.id   AF-A0A5E4N268-F1
#
_cell.length_a   1.000
_cell.length_b   1.000
_cell.length_c   1.000
_cell.angle_alpha   90.00
_cell.angle_beta   90.00
_cell.angle_gamma   90.00
#
_symmetry.space_group_name_H-M   'P 1'
#
loop_
_entity.id
_entity.type
_entity.pdbx_description
1 polymer ?
#
loop_
_entity_poly.entity_id
_entity_poly.type
_entity_poly.pdbx_seq_one_letter_code
_entity_poly.pdbx_strand_id
1 'polypeptide(L)'
;MRENKMAFDLIIAQEQNSDAEQYRKNQMNEKQKNNELKKTKAELLLKELKERETNRRDEDVALFESDKMELQKITDEIEEYQKNIKAEARTAREKLQKVIADNQESTSRYNEIRRVEEQEEAMMTAIVAETKRTLAGMRRLKEIELMKAKQLALEAMRTKVAVWPKKESGWTETDMQNAVETKEKRYQDGLAEKKEWAKKRTDYMDDGKRLWVKETARQQRQLAQDHELEAKRLEREKRLLIEFAKLREKTQIETINQIRSQLDQQCNDKTAAVLADRQTDINHHKMIEQLWFEEDKEFVTYARNIIEKKKLDGNPIKPLLKTVNDYLKKNNLYIDQVNKVSKKQPKGSIYTSRIIQHTD
;
A
#
# COMPACT_ATOMS: atom_id res chain seq x y z
N MET A 1 -103.18 5.09 73.73
CA MET A 1 -102.33 4.22 72.85
C MET A 1 -102.07 4.78 71.46
N ARG A 2 -102.95 5.60 70.83
CA ARG A 2 -102.68 6.18 69.48
C ARG A 2 -101.74 7.39 69.49
N GLU A 3 -101.79 8.25 70.50
CA GLU A 3 -100.96 9.45 70.58
C GLU A 3 -99.46 9.15 70.79
N ASN A 4 -99.14 8.15 71.63
CA ASN A 4 -97.73 7.71 71.83
C ASN A 4 -97.10 7.09 70.57
N LYS A 5 -97.90 6.52 69.66
CA LYS A 5 -97.41 5.95 68.40
C LYS A 5 -97.04 7.05 67.39
N MET A 6 -97.91 8.06 67.24
CA MET A 6 -97.63 9.21 66.36
C MET A 6 -96.42 10.04 66.84
N ALA A 7 -96.24 10.20 68.15
CA ALA A 7 -95.06 10.88 68.70
C ALA A 7 -93.76 10.11 68.42
N PHE A 8 -93.80 8.77 68.52
CA PHE A 8 -92.66 7.91 68.21
C PHE A 8 -92.34 7.90 66.70
N ASP A 9 -93.37 7.85 65.85
CA ASP A 9 -93.21 7.93 64.39
C ASP A 9 -92.64 9.29 63.94
N LEU A 10 -92.99 10.40 64.62
CA LEU A 10 -92.41 11.73 64.39
C LEU A 10 -90.92 11.80 64.77
N ILE A 11 -90.52 11.17 65.88
CA ILE A 11 -89.12 11.11 66.31
C ILE A 11 -88.29 10.29 65.30
N ILE A 12 -88.79 9.13 64.87
CA ILE A 12 -88.12 8.32 63.85
C ILE A 12 -88.00 9.08 62.53
N ALA A 13 -89.04 9.81 62.11
CA ALA A 13 -88.97 10.62 60.90
C ALA A 13 -87.93 11.74 61.01
N GLN A 14 -87.79 12.38 62.17
CA GLN A 14 -86.75 13.38 62.43
C GLN A 14 -85.35 12.77 62.43
N GLU A 15 -85.15 11.61 63.06
CA GLU A 15 -83.88 10.87 63.03
C GLU A 15 -83.51 10.46 61.60
N GLN A 16 -84.45 9.91 60.82
CA GLN A 16 -84.23 9.56 59.42
C GLN A 16 -83.88 10.78 58.56
N ASN A 17 -84.48 11.94 58.84
CA ASN A 17 -84.16 13.17 58.12
C ASN A 17 -82.75 13.67 58.49
N SER A 18 -82.39 13.61 59.78
CA SER A 18 -81.04 13.92 60.27
C SER A 18 -79.98 13.01 59.62
N ASP A 19 -80.23 11.71 59.58
CA ASP A 19 -79.33 10.72 58.97
C ASP A 19 -79.21 10.95 57.45
N ALA A 20 -80.32 11.28 56.77
CA ALA A 20 -80.30 11.61 55.35
C ALA A 20 -79.51 12.91 55.08
N GLU A 21 -79.61 13.92 55.93
CA GLU A 21 -78.83 15.16 55.84
C GLU A 21 -77.34 14.91 56.08
N GLN A 22 -76.99 14.12 57.11
CA GLN A 22 -75.60 13.70 57.36
C GLN A 22 -75.03 12.89 56.18
N TYR A 23 -75.81 11.97 55.61
CA TYR A 23 -75.40 11.19 54.45
C TYR A 23 -75.12 12.09 53.23
N ARG A 24 -76.01 13.06 52.94
CA ARG A 24 -75.79 14.02 51.84
C ARG A 24 -74.54 14.87 52.06
N LYS A 25 -74.30 15.31 53.30
CA LYS A 25 -73.13 16.10 53.68
C LYS A 25 -71.84 15.28 53.54
N ASN A 26 -71.84 14.03 53.99
CA ASN A 26 -70.72 13.11 53.86
C ASN A 26 -70.41 12.80 52.38
N GLN A 27 -71.43 12.58 51.56
CA GLN A 27 -71.26 12.33 50.13
C GLN A 27 -70.71 13.56 49.39
N MET A 28 -71.12 14.77 49.77
CA MET A 28 -70.56 16.01 49.24
C MET A 28 -69.08 16.16 49.65
N ASN A 29 -68.75 15.92 50.92
CA ASN A 29 -67.37 15.96 51.42
C ASN A 29 -66.46 14.92 50.73
N GLU A 30 -66.94 13.70 50.49
CA GLU A 30 -66.19 12.68 49.75
C GLU A 30 -65.95 13.07 48.29
N LYS A 31 -66.96 13.65 47.62
CA LYS A 31 -66.78 14.18 46.25
C LYS A 31 -65.75 15.31 46.21
N GLN A 32 -65.75 16.19 47.21
CA GLN A 32 -64.81 17.30 47.31
C GLN A 32 -63.37 16.79 47.55
N LYS A 33 -63.19 15.85 48.49
CA LYS A 33 -61.91 15.16 48.71
C LYS A 33 -61.41 14.44 47.46
N ASN A 34 -62.28 13.74 46.74
CA ASN A 34 -61.92 13.06 45.50
C ASN A 34 -61.50 14.03 44.39
N ASN A 35 -62.14 15.19 44.29
CA ASN A 35 -61.75 16.22 43.32
C ASN A 35 -60.41 16.85 43.68
N GLU A 36 -60.16 17.14 44.96
CA GLU A 36 -58.85 17.62 45.43
C GLU A 36 -57.75 16.58 45.15
N LEU A 37 -58.01 15.31 45.41
CA LEU A 37 -57.07 14.21 45.18
C LEU A 37 -56.79 13.97 43.68
N LYS A 38 -57.78 14.20 42.82
CA LYS A 38 -57.57 14.23 41.35
C LYS A 38 -56.73 15.42 40.92
N LYS A 39 -56.96 16.59 41.49
CA LYS A 39 -56.20 17.81 41.18
C LYS A 39 -54.73 17.67 41.58
N THR A 40 -54.45 17.18 42.79
CA THR A 40 -53.07 16.95 43.24
C THR A 40 -52.35 15.89 42.41
N LYS A 41 -53.03 14.78 42.03
CA LYS A 41 -52.47 13.78 41.11
C LYS A 41 -52.16 14.36 39.73
N ALA A 42 -53.05 15.20 39.19
CA ALA A 42 -52.84 15.84 37.90
C ALA A 42 -51.65 16.83 37.94
N GLU A 43 -51.52 17.60 39.03
CA GLU A 43 -50.38 18.51 39.25
C GLU A 43 -49.05 17.74 39.37
N LEU A 44 -49.05 16.57 40.02
CA LEU A 44 -47.86 15.73 40.17
C LEU A 44 -47.43 15.13 38.82
N LEU A 45 -48.38 14.62 38.03
CA LEU A 45 -48.13 14.16 36.66
C LEU A 45 -47.58 15.29 35.76
N LEU A 46 -48.11 16.51 35.90
CA LEU A 46 -47.62 17.68 35.15
C LEU A 46 -46.18 18.03 35.52
N LYS A 47 -45.78 17.88 36.79
CA LYS A 47 -44.39 18.08 37.21
C LYS A 47 -43.48 17.01 36.64
N GLU A 48 -43.86 15.72 36.73
CA GLU A 48 -43.08 14.62 36.15
C GLU A 48 -42.90 14.76 34.63
N LEU A 49 -43.94 15.19 33.91
CA LEU A 49 -43.84 15.41 32.47
C LEU A 49 -42.87 16.54 32.12
N LYS A 50 -42.87 17.64 32.90
CA LYS A 50 -41.92 18.73 32.73
C LYS A 50 -40.49 18.30 33.02
N GLU A 51 -40.26 17.52 34.08
CA GLU A 51 -38.93 16.97 34.40
C GLU A 51 -38.42 16.02 33.31
N ARG A 52 -39.30 15.18 32.73
CA ARG A 52 -38.92 14.33 31.59
C ARG A 52 -38.62 15.11 30.31
N GLU A 53 -39.21 16.28 30.15
CA GLU A 53 -38.93 17.15 29.01
C GLU A 53 -37.59 17.86 29.19
N THR A 54 -37.29 18.36 30.40
CA THR A 54 -35.98 18.96 30.70
C THR A 54 -34.86 17.94 30.59
N ASN A 55 -35.03 16.74 31.15
CA ASN A 55 -34.00 15.71 31.10
C ASN A 55 -33.69 15.28 29.66
N ARG A 56 -34.71 15.15 28.80
CA ARG A 56 -34.49 14.84 27.37
C ARG A 56 -33.73 15.95 26.66
N ARG A 57 -34.06 17.22 26.92
CA ARG A 57 -33.31 18.34 26.33
C ARG A 57 -31.86 18.38 26.81
N ASP A 58 -31.62 18.09 28.09
CA ASP A 58 -30.27 18.06 28.65
C ASP A 58 -29.45 16.89 28.06
N GLU A 59 -30.07 15.72 27.87
CA GLU A 59 -29.46 14.57 27.18
C GLU A 59 -29.13 14.90 25.72
N ASP A 60 -30.05 15.53 24.98
CA ASP A 60 -29.83 15.96 23.59
C ASP A 60 -28.69 16.99 23.49
N VAL A 61 -28.62 17.94 24.43
CA VAL A 61 -27.53 18.93 24.49
C VAL A 61 -26.19 18.25 24.81
N ALA A 62 -26.16 17.32 25.75
CA ALA A 62 -24.94 16.59 26.12
C ALA A 62 -24.42 15.75 24.95
N LEU A 63 -25.31 15.07 24.20
CA LEU A 63 -24.95 14.34 22.98
C LEU A 63 -24.37 15.28 21.92
N PHE A 64 -25.03 16.41 21.68
CA PHE A 64 -24.55 17.38 20.70
C PHE A 64 -23.18 17.97 21.06
N GLU A 65 -22.93 18.27 22.33
CA GLU A 65 -21.63 18.74 22.81
C GLU A 65 -20.54 17.66 22.70
N SER A 66 -20.88 16.40 22.99
CA SER A 66 -19.99 15.25 22.81
C SER A 66 -19.58 15.09 21.35
N ASP A 67 -20.56 15.04 20.44
CA ASP A 67 -20.33 14.91 19.00
C ASP A 67 -19.48 16.07 18.46
N LYS A 68 -19.74 17.30 18.93
CA LYS A 68 -18.95 18.48 18.55
C LYS A 68 -17.48 18.35 18.99
N MET A 69 -17.22 17.82 20.20
CA MET A 69 -15.85 17.58 20.66
C MET A 69 -15.15 16.49 19.85
N GLU A 70 -15.85 15.41 19.49
CA GLU A 70 -15.29 14.36 18.64
C GLU A 70 -14.95 14.86 17.25
N LEU A 71 -15.84 15.66 16.63
CA LEU A 71 -15.58 16.28 15.33
C LEU A 71 -14.39 17.25 15.38
N GLN A 72 -14.24 18.02 16.46
CA GLN A 72 -13.08 18.89 16.65
C GLN A 72 -11.80 18.06 16.73
N LYS A 73 -11.82 16.97 17.51
CA LYS A 73 -10.67 16.07 17.65
C LYS A 73 -10.26 15.45 16.31
N ILE A 74 -11.22 14.98 15.51
CA ILE A 74 -10.97 14.46 14.16
C ILE A 74 -10.36 15.54 13.27
N THR A 75 -10.83 16.78 13.37
CA THR A 75 -10.30 17.91 12.60
C THR A 75 -8.85 18.20 12.97
N ASP A 76 -8.53 18.23 14.27
CA ASP A 76 -7.18 18.45 14.78
C ASP A 76 -6.22 17.31 14.34
N GLU A 77 -6.67 16.06 14.39
CA GLU A 77 -5.92 14.89 13.90
C GLU A 77 -5.63 14.97 12.39
N ILE A 78 -6.60 15.41 11.58
CA ILE A 78 -6.41 15.63 10.14
C ILE A 78 -5.38 16.74 9.89
N GLU A 79 -5.45 17.85 10.64
CA GLU A 79 -4.48 18.94 10.50
C GLU A 79 -3.06 18.50 10.88
N GLU A 80 -2.91 17.73 11.96
CA GLU A 80 -1.62 17.19 12.39
C GLU A 80 -1.05 16.25 11.32
N TYR A 81 -1.87 15.35 10.79
CA TYR A 81 -1.47 14.43 9.73
C TYR A 81 -1.01 15.18 8.47
N GLN A 82 -1.74 16.24 8.07
CA GLN A 82 -1.33 17.09 6.95
C GLN A 82 -0.03 17.86 7.23
N LYS A 83 0.19 18.34 8.46
CA LYS A 83 1.45 18.98 8.86
C LYS A 83 2.62 18.00 8.76
N ASN A 84 2.43 16.76 9.21
CA ASN A 84 3.44 15.70 9.14
C ASN A 84 3.78 15.35 7.69
N ILE A 85 2.79 15.15 6.82
CA ILE A 85 3.03 14.92 5.38
C ILE A 85 3.82 16.08 4.75
N LYS A 86 3.44 17.34 5.06
CA LYS A 86 4.15 18.52 4.54
C LYS A 86 5.59 18.58 5.06
N ALA A 87 5.84 18.21 6.32
CA ALA A 87 7.17 18.16 6.90
C ALA A 87 8.02 17.07 6.24
N GLU A 88 7.49 15.85 6.10
CA GLU A 88 8.17 14.75 5.40
C GLU A 88 8.52 15.12 3.96
N ALA A 89 7.57 15.70 3.22
CA ALA A 89 7.78 16.17 1.85
C ALA A 89 8.90 17.23 1.77
N ARG A 90 8.98 18.15 2.74
CA ARG A 90 10.08 19.13 2.83
C ARG A 90 11.42 18.45 3.08
N THR A 91 11.50 17.53 4.05
CA THR A 91 12.75 16.81 4.34
C THR A 91 13.22 15.96 3.16
N ALA A 92 12.30 15.33 2.42
CA ALA A 92 12.61 14.58 1.21
C ALA A 92 13.15 15.51 0.10
N ARG A 93 12.54 16.68 -0.06
CA ARG A 93 13.01 17.71 -1.02
C ARG A 93 14.41 18.22 -0.67
N GLU A 94 14.70 18.49 0.60
CA GLU A 94 16.02 18.91 1.07
C GLU A 94 17.09 17.83 0.82
N LYS A 95 16.77 16.56 1.10
CA LYS A 95 17.66 15.42 0.80
C LYS A 95 17.96 15.33 -0.70
N LEU A 96 16.94 15.44 -1.55
CA LEU A 96 17.11 15.41 -3.00
C LEU A 96 17.95 16.60 -3.49
N GLN A 97 17.71 17.80 -2.96
CA GLN A 97 18.47 18.98 -3.32
C GLN A 97 19.94 18.85 -2.95
N LYS A 98 20.24 18.26 -1.79
CA LYS A 98 21.61 17.93 -1.39
C LYS A 98 22.26 16.94 -2.34
N VAL A 99 21.58 15.84 -2.70
CA VAL A 99 22.10 14.85 -3.65
C VAL A 99 22.37 15.46 -5.03
N ILE A 100 21.50 16.37 -5.49
CA ILE A 100 21.71 17.08 -6.76
C ILE A 100 22.96 17.96 -6.68
N ALA A 101 23.16 18.70 -5.59
CA ALA A 101 24.34 19.53 -5.40
C ALA A 101 25.63 18.68 -5.35
N ASP A 102 25.63 17.59 -4.59
CA ASP A 102 26.77 16.66 -4.48
C ASP A 102 27.12 16.02 -5.85
N ASN A 103 26.10 15.67 -6.65
CA ASN A 103 26.28 15.16 -8.01
C ASN A 103 26.85 16.22 -8.96
N GLN A 104 26.40 17.47 -8.87
CA GLN A 104 26.94 18.59 -9.66
C GLN A 104 28.40 18.84 -9.33
N GLU A 105 28.77 18.81 -8.05
CA GLU A 105 30.15 18.94 -7.61
C GLU A 105 31.01 17.77 -8.12
N SER A 106 30.52 16.54 -7.99
CA SER A 106 31.23 15.33 -8.48
C SER A 106 31.46 15.36 -9.99
N THR A 107 30.46 15.80 -10.76
CA THR A 107 30.57 15.97 -12.21
C THR A 107 31.59 17.05 -12.57
N SER A 108 31.60 18.16 -11.82
CA SER A 108 32.56 19.25 -12.04
C SER A 108 33.99 18.80 -11.76
N ARG A 109 34.21 18.06 -10.66
CA ARG A 109 35.51 17.45 -10.34
C ARG A 109 35.96 16.45 -11.40
N TYR A 110 35.03 15.61 -11.88
CA TYR A 110 35.32 14.65 -12.95
C TYR A 110 35.75 15.34 -14.25
N ASN A 111 35.04 16.40 -14.65
CA ASN A 111 35.39 17.18 -15.84
C ASN A 111 36.77 17.85 -15.70
N GLU A 112 37.13 18.32 -14.51
CA GLU A 112 38.44 18.92 -14.28
C GLU A 112 39.57 17.88 -14.35
N ILE A 113 39.37 16.69 -13.77
CA ILE A 113 40.33 15.58 -13.90
C ILE A 113 40.54 15.23 -15.38
N ARG A 114 39.44 15.05 -16.12
CA ARG A 114 39.49 14.74 -17.54
C ARG A 114 40.22 15.82 -18.34
N ARG A 115 40.01 17.10 -18.00
CA ARG A 115 40.71 18.23 -18.64
C ARG A 115 42.22 18.16 -18.41
N VAL A 116 42.66 17.78 -17.21
CA VAL A 116 44.08 17.59 -16.88
C VAL A 116 44.65 16.39 -17.63
N GLU A 117 43.95 15.26 -17.66
CA GLU A 117 44.36 14.06 -18.43
C GLU A 117 44.55 14.39 -19.92
N GLU A 118 43.60 15.11 -20.54
CA GLU A 118 43.71 15.55 -21.94
C GLU A 118 44.93 16.48 -22.16
N GLN A 119 45.26 17.34 -21.20
CA GLN A 119 46.46 18.19 -21.25
C GLN A 119 47.75 17.39 -21.11
N GLU A 120 47.80 16.41 -20.22
CA GLU A 120 48.94 15.53 -20.04
C GLU A 120 49.20 14.68 -21.28
N GLU A 121 48.16 14.11 -21.90
CA GLU A 121 48.27 13.36 -23.16
C GLU A 121 48.82 14.24 -24.30
N ALA A 122 48.33 15.48 -24.41
CA ALA A 122 48.83 16.43 -25.40
C ALA A 122 50.31 16.77 -25.17
N MET A 123 50.72 17.00 -23.92
CA MET A 123 52.11 17.27 -23.55
C MET A 123 53.01 16.06 -23.86
N MET A 124 52.59 14.85 -23.49
CA MET A 124 53.34 13.62 -23.77
C MET A 124 53.52 13.40 -25.27
N THR A 125 52.48 13.69 -26.06
CA THR A 125 52.56 13.62 -27.53
C THR A 125 53.58 14.62 -28.08
N ALA A 126 53.62 15.85 -27.55
CA ALA A 126 54.61 16.85 -27.95
C ALA A 126 56.05 16.43 -27.61
N ILE A 127 56.30 15.92 -26.39
CA ILE A 127 57.62 15.42 -25.96
C ILE A 127 58.07 14.28 -26.87
N VAL A 128 57.18 13.33 -27.17
CA VAL A 128 57.49 12.21 -28.08
C VAL A 128 57.80 12.71 -29.49
N ALA A 129 57.10 13.73 -29.98
CA ALA A 129 57.38 14.32 -31.29
C ALA A 129 58.75 15.02 -31.32
N GLU A 130 59.09 15.79 -30.29
CA GLU A 130 60.38 16.47 -30.18
C GLU A 130 61.54 15.50 -30.06
N THR A 131 61.42 14.47 -29.22
CA THR A 131 62.44 13.42 -29.08
C THR A 131 62.66 12.66 -30.40
N LYS A 132 61.60 12.39 -31.16
CA LYS A 132 61.73 11.82 -32.52
C LYS A 132 62.48 12.77 -33.46
N ARG A 133 62.23 14.08 -33.41
CA ARG A 133 62.96 15.08 -34.22
C ARG A 133 64.44 15.16 -33.85
N THR A 134 64.78 15.21 -32.56
CA THR A 134 66.17 15.28 -32.11
C THR A 134 66.94 14.01 -32.48
N LEU A 135 66.34 12.83 -32.31
CA LEU A 135 66.91 11.56 -32.76
C LEU A 135 67.15 11.54 -34.28
N ALA A 136 66.21 12.04 -35.08
CA ALA A 136 66.39 12.15 -36.53
C ALA A 136 67.54 13.10 -36.90
N GLY A 137 67.67 14.23 -36.20
CA GLY A 137 68.79 15.17 -36.37
C GLY A 137 70.14 14.54 -36.05
N MET A 138 70.25 13.84 -34.92
CA MET A 138 71.47 13.13 -34.53
C MET A 138 71.87 12.05 -35.54
N ARG A 139 70.91 11.31 -36.10
CA ARG A 139 71.18 10.32 -37.16
C ARG A 139 71.78 10.96 -38.41
N ARG A 140 71.23 12.09 -38.86
CA ARG A 140 71.74 12.83 -40.03
C ARG A 140 73.16 13.35 -39.79
N LEU A 141 73.44 13.90 -38.60
CA LEU A 141 74.79 14.36 -38.26
C LEU A 141 75.81 13.23 -38.29
N LYS A 142 75.47 12.08 -37.70
CA LYS A 142 76.34 10.89 -37.71
C LYS A 142 76.59 10.36 -39.13
N GLU A 143 75.59 10.44 -40.01
CA GLU A 143 75.75 10.08 -41.43
C GLU A 143 76.72 11.03 -42.14
N ILE A 144 76.62 12.34 -41.90
CA ILE A 144 77.55 13.34 -42.44
C ILE A 144 78.98 13.10 -41.92
N GLU A 145 79.16 12.81 -40.63
CA GLU A 145 80.46 12.47 -40.04
C GLU A 145 81.08 11.24 -40.71
N LEU A 146 80.29 10.18 -40.92
CA LEU A 146 80.73 8.98 -41.62
C LEU A 146 81.12 9.28 -43.07
N MET A 147 80.38 10.14 -43.77
CA MET A 147 80.70 10.56 -45.14
C MET A 147 81.98 11.39 -45.19
N LYS A 148 82.18 12.32 -44.26
CA LYS A 148 83.44 13.09 -44.13
C LYS A 148 84.63 12.18 -43.83
N ALA A 149 84.47 11.21 -42.92
CA ALA A 149 85.50 10.24 -42.61
C ALA A 149 85.89 9.39 -43.85
N LYS A 150 84.90 8.97 -44.65
CA LYS A 150 85.15 8.29 -45.93
C LYS A 150 85.89 9.18 -46.93
N GLN A 151 85.50 10.45 -47.03
CA GLN A 151 86.13 11.41 -47.93
C GLN A 151 87.59 11.68 -47.53
N LEU A 152 87.86 11.90 -46.24
CA LEU A 152 89.22 12.03 -45.71
C LEU A 152 90.06 10.78 -45.97
N ALA A 153 89.48 9.58 -45.82
CA ALA A 153 90.17 8.34 -46.16
C ALA A 153 90.51 8.25 -47.66
N LEU A 154 89.60 8.68 -48.54
CA LEU A 154 89.85 8.76 -49.98
C LEU A 154 90.90 9.81 -50.34
N GLU A 155 90.91 10.96 -49.70
CA GLU A 155 91.94 12.00 -49.87
C GLU A 155 93.29 11.53 -49.36
N ALA A 156 93.33 10.81 -48.24
CA ALA A 156 94.54 10.15 -47.74
C ALA A 156 95.04 9.08 -48.73
N MET A 157 94.15 8.35 -49.39
CA MET A 157 94.54 7.45 -50.49
C MET A 157 95.06 8.23 -51.70
N ARG A 158 94.38 9.32 -52.12
CA ARG A 158 94.80 10.14 -53.27
C ARG A 158 96.15 10.83 -53.04
N THR A 159 96.39 11.35 -51.84
CA THR A 159 97.69 11.91 -51.45
C THR A 159 98.77 10.84 -51.36
N LYS A 160 98.45 9.64 -50.85
CA LYS A 160 99.38 8.50 -50.92
C LYS A 160 99.65 8.06 -52.36
N VAL A 161 98.69 8.12 -53.27
CA VAL A 161 98.83 7.83 -54.71
C VAL A 161 99.62 8.94 -55.44
N ALA A 162 99.43 10.21 -55.08
CA ALA A 162 100.16 11.35 -55.64
C ALA A 162 101.62 11.44 -55.12
N VAL A 163 101.87 10.93 -53.91
CA VAL A 163 103.21 10.73 -53.33
C VAL A 163 103.62 9.27 -53.49
N TRP A 164 103.19 8.57 -54.55
CA TRP A 164 103.88 7.35 -54.95
C TRP A 164 105.31 7.76 -55.31
N PRO A 165 106.33 7.35 -54.53
CA PRO A 165 107.67 7.46 -55.04
C PRO A 165 107.73 6.53 -56.25
N LYS A 166 108.25 7.01 -57.39
CA LYS A 166 108.85 6.11 -58.39
C LYS A 166 110.03 5.42 -57.69
N LYS A 167 109.72 4.40 -56.89
CA LYS A 167 110.72 3.52 -56.31
C LYS A 167 111.12 2.53 -57.40
N GLU A 168 112.23 2.83 -58.06
CA GLU A 168 113.16 1.78 -58.46
C GLU A 168 113.84 1.27 -57.18
N SER A 169 113.20 0.31 -56.53
CA SER A 169 113.85 -0.62 -55.61
C SER A 169 112.87 -1.76 -55.38
N GLY A 170 113.28 -2.95 -55.81
CA GLY A 170 112.54 -4.17 -55.59
C GLY A 170 112.18 -4.28 -54.12
N TRP A 171 110.91 -4.54 -53.84
CA TRP A 171 110.48 -4.99 -52.53
C TRP A 171 111.34 -6.20 -52.16
N THR A 172 112.03 -6.16 -51.03
CA THR A 172 112.58 -7.39 -50.46
C THR A 172 111.40 -8.30 -50.10
N GLU A 173 111.53 -9.59 -50.40
CA GLU A 173 110.47 -10.59 -50.30
C GLU A 173 109.80 -10.61 -48.91
N THR A 174 110.55 -10.26 -47.88
CA THR A 174 110.12 -10.06 -46.49
C THR A 174 109.10 -8.93 -46.29
N ASP A 175 109.21 -7.80 -47.00
CA ASP A 175 108.27 -6.68 -46.89
C ASP A 175 106.94 -6.98 -47.60
N MET A 176 106.99 -7.71 -48.72
CA MET A 176 105.80 -8.23 -49.37
C MET A 176 105.10 -9.29 -48.51
N GLN A 177 105.85 -10.21 -47.89
CA GLN A 177 105.29 -11.20 -46.96
C GLN A 177 104.64 -10.53 -45.74
N ASN A 178 105.28 -9.55 -45.12
CA ASN A 178 104.68 -8.81 -43.99
C ASN A 178 103.40 -8.05 -44.38
N ALA A 179 103.36 -7.46 -45.59
CA ALA A 179 102.16 -6.79 -46.10
C ALA A 179 101.01 -7.77 -46.42
N VAL A 180 101.34 -8.97 -46.90
CA VAL A 180 100.38 -10.05 -47.12
C VAL A 180 99.87 -10.62 -45.79
N GLU A 181 100.76 -10.88 -44.83
CA GLU A 181 100.38 -11.37 -43.50
C GLU A 181 99.53 -10.37 -42.72
N THR A 182 99.83 -9.07 -42.81
CA THR A 182 98.99 -8.04 -42.15
C THR A 182 97.63 -7.90 -42.81
N LYS A 183 97.52 -8.09 -44.13
CA LYS A 183 96.22 -8.17 -44.82
C LYS A 183 95.46 -9.43 -44.47
N GLU A 184 96.14 -10.57 -44.38
CA GLU A 184 95.55 -11.85 -44.00
C GLU A 184 95.05 -11.82 -42.55
N LYS A 185 95.84 -11.31 -41.60
CA LYS A 185 95.41 -11.11 -40.21
C LYS A 185 94.17 -10.23 -40.13
N ARG A 186 94.13 -9.08 -40.83
CA ARG A 186 92.94 -8.22 -40.90
C ARG A 186 91.72 -8.91 -41.51
N TYR A 187 91.94 -9.76 -42.51
CA TYR A 187 90.86 -10.54 -43.13
C TYR A 187 90.29 -11.58 -42.16
N GLN A 188 91.17 -12.30 -41.44
CA GLN A 188 90.80 -13.26 -40.41
C GLN A 188 90.09 -12.58 -39.23
N ASP A 189 90.59 -11.44 -38.75
CA ASP A 189 89.96 -10.64 -37.70
C ASP A 189 88.56 -10.17 -38.13
N GLY A 190 88.43 -9.66 -39.37
CA GLY A 190 87.13 -9.25 -39.92
C GLY A 190 86.14 -10.41 -40.11
N LEU A 191 86.63 -11.63 -40.38
CA LEU A 191 85.80 -12.83 -40.41
C LEU A 191 85.35 -13.25 -39.00
N ALA A 192 86.23 -13.15 -38.00
CA ALA A 192 85.92 -13.43 -36.60
C ALA A 192 84.86 -12.46 -36.08
N GLU A 193 85.02 -11.15 -36.31
CA GLU A 193 84.01 -10.15 -35.94
C GLU A 193 82.66 -10.42 -36.61
N LYS A 194 82.63 -10.77 -37.91
CA LYS A 194 81.38 -11.11 -38.60
C LYS A 194 80.70 -12.32 -37.98
N LYS A 195 81.46 -13.35 -37.56
CA LYS A 195 80.91 -14.52 -36.87
C LYS A 195 80.34 -14.14 -35.49
N GLU A 196 81.03 -13.28 -34.74
CA GLU A 196 80.50 -12.78 -33.46
C GLU A 196 79.23 -11.96 -33.63
N TRP A 197 79.17 -11.08 -34.64
CA TRP A 197 77.96 -10.30 -34.95
C TRP A 197 76.80 -11.19 -35.40
N ALA A 198 77.07 -12.22 -36.20
CA ALA A 198 76.07 -13.20 -36.58
C ALA A 198 75.51 -13.95 -35.35
N LYS A 199 76.38 -14.34 -34.41
CA LYS A 199 75.98 -14.98 -33.15
C LYS A 199 75.17 -14.04 -32.25
N LYS A 200 75.61 -12.80 -32.06
CA LYS A 200 74.83 -11.79 -31.31
C LYS A 200 73.45 -11.57 -31.94
N ARG A 201 73.37 -11.56 -33.27
CA ARG A 201 72.10 -11.41 -34.00
C ARG A 201 71.17 -12.61 -33.75
N THR A 202 71.69 -13.84 -33.74
CA THR A 202 70.87 -15.01 -33.40
C THR A 202 70.39 -14.96 -31.96
N ASP A 203 71.27 -14.60 -31.02
CA ASP A 203 70.95 -14.48 -29.61
C ASP A 203 69.83 -13.45 -29.37
N TYR A 204 69.92 -12.26 -29.99
CA TYR A 204 68.85 -11.25 -29.90
C TYR A 204 67.52 -11.72 -30.49
N MET A 205 67.54 -12.48 -31.59
CA MET A 205 66.31 -13.02 -32.16
C MET A 205 65.66 -14.06 -31.25
N ASP A 206 66.47 -14.91 -30.61
CA ASP A 206 65.97 -15.93 -29.70
C ASP A 206 65.46 -15.32 -28.38
N ASP A 207 66.12 -14.29 -27.87
CA ASP A 207 65.62 -13.50 -26.74
C ASP A 207 64.29 -12.80 -27.07
N GLY A 208 64.17 -12.23 -28.28
CA GLY A 208 62.94 -11.63 -28.78
C GLY A 208 61.78 -12.64 -28.86
N LYS A 209 62.03 -13.84 -29.40
CA LYS A 209 61.04 -14.93 -29.42
C LYS A 209 60.61 -15.35 -28.01
N ARG A 210 61.57 -15.47 -27.07
CA ARG A 210 61.27 -15.81 -25.67
C ARG A 210 60.39 -14.76 -24.99
N LEU A 211 60.68 -13.48 -25.21
CA LEU A 211 59.86 -12.38 -24.69
C LEU A 211 58.45 -12.40 -25.28
N TRP A 212 58.33 -12.63 -26.59
CA TRP A 212 57.02 -12.72 -27.25
C TRP A 212 56.18 -13.86 -26.68
N VAL A 213 56.75 -15.07 -26.53
CA VAL A 213 56.05 -16.22 -25.92
C VAL A 213 55.59 -15.91 -24.49
N LYS A 214 56.44 -15.25 -23.68
CA LYS A 214 56.07 -14.84 -22.31
C LYS A 214 54.91 -13.85 -22.31
N GLU A 215 54.92 -12.87 -23.22
CA GLU A 215 53.87 -11.86 -23.30
C GLU A 215 52.55 -12.45 -23.79
N THR A 216 52.58 -13.33 -24.81
CA THR A 216 51.39 -14.04 -25.27
C THR A 216 50.80 -14.93 -24.16
N ALA A 217 51.65 -15.63 -23.40
CA ALA A 217 51.20 -16.43 -22.26
C ALA A 217 50.60 -15.55 -21.15
N ARG A 218 51.15 -14.35 -20.91
CA ARG A 218 50.60 -13.39 -19.96
C ARG A 218 49.21 -12.90 -20.38
N GLN A 219 49.06 -12.52 -21.65
CA GLN A 219 47.78 -12.08 -22.21
C GLN A 219 46.71 -13.18 -22.15
N GLN A 220 47.08 -14.42 -22.50
CA GLN A 220 46.16 -15.55 -22.38
C GLN A 220 45.70 -15.80 -20.94
N ARG A 221 46.59 -15.65 -19.95
CA ARG A 221 46.23 -15.77 -18.53
C ARG A 221 45.28 -14.66 -18.09
N GLN A 222 45.52 -13.43 -18.52
CA GLN A 222 44.62 -12.30 -18.22
C GLN A 222 43.24 -12.53 -18.84
N LEU A 223 43.17 -12.91 -20.11
CA LEU A 223 41.91 -13.24 -20.78
C LEU A 223 41.16 -14.39 -20.06
N ALA A 224 41.87 -15.42 -19.64
CA ALA A 224 41.26 -16.53 -18.89
C ALA A 224 40.69 -16.07 -17.54
N GLN A 225 41.39 -15.18 -16.83
CA GLN A 225 40.91 -14.59 -15.58
C GLN A 225 39.67 -13.72 -15.81
N ASP A 226 39.68 -12.89 -16.87
CA ASP A 226 38.55 -12.03 -17.22
C ASP A 226 37.31 -12.88 -17.58
N HIS A 227 37.49 -13.95 -18.35
CA HIS A 227 36.41 -14.90 -18.65
C HIS A 227 35.87 -15.59 -17.41
N GLU A 228 36.72 -15.97 -16.46
CA GLU A 228 36.30 -16.60 -15.20
C GLU A 228 35.48 -15.63 -14.33
N LEU A 229 35.90 -14.35 -14.26
CA LEU A 229 35.17 -13.31 -13.55
C LEU A 229 33.81 -13.04 -14.18
N GLU A 230 33.75 -12.95 -15.52
CA GLU A 230 32.49 -12.74 -16.23
C GLU A 230 31.54 -13.94 -16.09
N ALA A 231 32.06 -15.17 -16.10
CA ALA A 231 31.27 -16.36 -15.83
C ALA A 231 30.64 -16.32 -14.43
N LYS A 232 31.42 -15.98 -13.40
CA LYS A 232 30.92 -15.82 -12.02
C LYS A 232 29.86 -14.72 -11.91
N ARG A 233 30.04 -13.61 -12.63
CA ARG A 233 29.05 -12.53 -12.72
C ARG A 233 27.73 -13.03 -13.32
N LEU A 234 27.80 -13.71 -14.47
CA LEU A 234 26.62 -14.25 -15.15
C LEU A 234 25.89 -15.29 -14.30
N GLU A 235 26.61 -16.16 -13.59
CA GLU A 235 26.00 -17.11 -12.64
C GLU A 235 25.28 -16.41 -11.49
N ARG A 236 25.84 -15.31 -10.97
CA ARG A 236 25.19 -14.51 -9.93
C ARG A 236 23.93 -13.85 -10.48
N GLU A 237 23.98 -13.28 -11.67
CA GLU A 237 22.83 -12.65 -12.33
C GLU A 237 21.72 -13.65 -12.61
N LYS A 238 22.05 -14.84 -13.14
CA LYS A 238 21.08 -15.93 -13.34
C LYS A 238 20.40 -16.34 -12.03
N ARG A 239 21.16 -16.48 -10.94
CA ARG A 239 20.60 -16.79 -9.61
C ARG A 239 19.62 -15.71 -9.14
N LEU A 240 20.03 -14.44 -9.24
CA LEU A 240 19.16 -13.32 -8.87
C LEU A 240 17.87 -13.30 -9.71
N LEU A 241 17.96 -13.51 -11.02
CA LEU A 241 16.77 -13.56 -11.89
C LEU A 241 15.81 -14.68 -11.48
N ILE A 242 16.32 -15.85 -11.11
CA ILE A 242 15.49 -16.97 -10.61
C ILE A 242 14.84 -16.59 -9.27
N GLU A 243 15.57 -15.98 -8.35
CA GLU A 243 15.03 -15.51 -7.07
C GLU A 243 13.95 -14.44 -7.27
N PHE A 244 14.18 -13.46 -8.15
CA PHE A 244 13.19 -12.45 -8.51
C PHE A 244 11.93 -13.06 -9.11
N ALA A 245 12.07 -14.06 -10.00
CA ALA A 245 10.92 -14.75 -10.57
C ALA A 245 10.09 -15.46 -9.48
N LYS A 246 10.76 -16.18 -8.55
CA LYS A 246 10.09 -16.85 -7.42
C LYS A 246 9.41 -15.86 -6.47
N LEU A 247 10.05 -14.72 -6.18
CA LEU A 247 9.45 -13.67 -5.35
C LEU A 247 8.22 -13.07 -6.03
N ARG A 248 8.27 -12.83 -7.34
CA ARG A 248 7.13 -12.33 -8.11
C ARG A 248 5.97 -13.31 -8.13
N GLU A 249 6.24 -14.60 -8.29
CA GLU A 249 5.21 -15.64 -8.24
C GLU A 249 4.56 -15.68 -6.85
N LYS A 250 5.37 -15.63 -5.79
CA LYS A 250 4.87 -15.60 -4.41
C LYS A 250 3.96 -14.39 -4.15
N THR A 251 4.38 -13.19 -4.54
CA THR A 251 3.57 -11.96 -4.36
C THR A 251 2.29 -12.00 -5.20
N GLN A 252 2.32 -12.59 -6.40
CA GLN A 252 1.11 -12.82 -7.19
C GLN A 252 0.14 -13.78 -6.49
N ILE A 253 0.62 -14.87 -5.92
CA ILE A 253 -0.22 -15.81 -5.16
C ILE A 253 -0.81 -15.13 -3.92
N GLU A 254 0.00 -14.37 -3.16
CA GLU A 254 -0.45 -13.64 -1.98
C GLU A 254 -1.55 -12.61 -2.32
N THR A 255 -1.37 -11.84 -3.40
CA THR A 255 -2.38 -10.87 -3.86
C THR A 255 -3.68 -11.54 -4.32
N ILE A 256 -3.59 -12.65 -5.08
CA ILE A 256 -4.78 -13.43 -5.47
C ILE A 256 -5.52 -13.97 -4.25
N ASN A 257 -4.80 -14.47 -3.24
CA ASN A 257 -5.42 -14.99 -2.02
C ASN A 257 -6.11 -13.88 -1.21
N GLN A 258 -5.52 -12.67 -1.15
CA GLN A 258 -6.16 -11.51 -0.53
C GLN A 258 -7.46 -11.13 -1.26
N ILE A 259 -7.44 -11.09 -2.60
CA ILE A 259 -8.64 -10.79 -3.40
C ILE A 259 -9.73 -11.84 -3.16
N ARG A 260 -9.38 -13.13 -3.11
CA ARG A 260 -10.34 -14.21 -2.80
C ARG A 260 -10.96 -14.03 -1.42
N SER A 261 -10.15 -13.79 -0.40
CA SER A 261 -10.63 -13.54 0.97
C SER A 261 -11.60 -12.35 1.04
N GLN A 262 -11.27 -11.25 0.36
CA GLN A 262 -12.16 -10.08 0.26
C GLN A 262 -13.48 -10.41 -0.46
N LEU A 263 -13.43 -11.21 -1.53
CA LEU A 263 -14.62 -11.62 -2.26
C LEU A 263 -15.52 -12.53 -1.40
N ASP A 264 -14.92 -13.49 -0.69
CA ASP A 264 -15.64 -14.37 0.23
C ASP A 264 -16.33 -13.57 1.34
N GLN A 265 -15.62 -12.57 1.90
CA GLN A 265 -16.22 -11.66 2.88
C GLN A 265 -17.42 -10.90 2.30
N GLN A 266 -17.28 -10.32 1.10
CA GLN A 266 -18.38 -9.62 0.44
C GLN A 266 -19.58 -10.54 0.14
N CYS A 267 -19.32 -11.79 -0.23
CA CYS A 267 -20.37 -12.79 -0.44
C CYS A 267 -21.10 -13.12 0.87
N ASN A 268 -20.37 -13.28 1.97
CA ASN A 268 -20.94 -13.52 3.29
C ASN A 268 -21.77 -12.32 3.77
N ASP A 269 -21.25 -11.09 3.62
CA ASP A 269 -21.93 -9.85 4.01
C ASP A 269 -23.24 -9.68 3.22
N LYS A 270 -23.23 -9.94 1.91
CA LYS A 270 -24.45 -9.94 1.08
C LYS A 270 -25.46 -10.98 1.53
N THR A 271 -25.00 -12.18 1.88
CA THR A 271 -25.87 -13.26 2.35
C THR A 271 -26.51 -12.87 3.69
N ALA A 272 -25.73 -12.29 4.61
CA ALA A 272 -26.21 -11.78 5.88
C ALA A 272 -27.24 -10.65 5.70
N ALA A 273 -26.98 -9.71 4.79
CA ALA A 273 -27.92 -8.63 4.47
C ALA A 273 -29.25 -9.18 3.92
N VAL A 274 -29.22 -10.12 2.97
CA VAL A 274 -30.43 -10.75 2.41
C VAL A 274 -31.22 -11.50 3.50
N LEU A 275 -30.54 -12.18 4.42
CA LEU A 275 -31.20 -12.84 5.54
C LEU A 275 -31.83 -11.84 6.51
N ALA A 276 -31.16 -10.72 6.79
CA ALA A 276 -31.68 -9.65 7.63
C ALA A 276 -32.93 -9.00 7.00
N ASP A 277 -32.86 -8.68 5.70
CA ASP A 277 -33.99 -8.11 4.94
C ASP A 277 -35.21 -9.04 4.98
N ARG A 278 -34.98 -10.33 4.73
CA ARG A 278 -36.04 -11.34 4.83
C ARG A 278 -36.61 -11.43 6.24
N GLN A 279 -35.80 -11.28 7.28
CA GLN A 279 -36.28 -11.29 8.66
C GLN A 279 -37.13 -10.05 8.97
N THR A 280 -36.75 -8.89 8.47
CA THR A 280 -37.57 -7.67 8.56
C THR A 280 -38.90 -7.83 7.83
N ASP A 281 -38.94 -8.44 6.65
CA ASP A 281 -40.20 -8.73 5.93
C ASP A 281 -41.12 -9.66 6.74
N ILE A 282 -40.56 -10.72 7.33
CA ILE A 282 -41.30 -11.63 8.22
C ILE A 282 -41.88 -10.86 9.42
N ASN A 283 -41.07 -10.00 10.04
CA ASN A 283 -41.50 -9.21 11.19
C ASN A 283 -42.59 -8.21 10.82
N HIS A 284 -42.46 -7.56 9.66
CA HIS A 284 -43.46 -6.63 9.14
C HIS A 284 -44.78 -7.34 8.85
N HIS A 285 -44.72 -8.52 8.23
CA HIS A 285 -45.92 -9.32 7.98
C HIS A 285 -46.61 -9.75 9.28
N LYS A 286 -45.85 -10.20 10.28
CA LYS A 286 -46.39 -10.53 11.62
C LYS A 286 -47.03 -9.31 12.30
N MET A 287 -46.42 -8.13 12.16
CA MET A 287 -46.96 -6.89 12.71
C MET A 287 -48.30 -6.53 12.05
N ILE A 288 -48.40 -6.62 10.72
CA ILE A 288 -49.65 -6.40 10.00
C ILE A 288 -50.72 -7.40 10.45
N GLU A 289 -50.36 -8.68 10.60
CA GLU A 289 -51.29 -9.71 11.06
C GLU A 289 -51.82 -9.42 12.47
N GLN A 290 -50.98 -8.88 13.36
CA GLN A 290 -51.38 -8.45 14.69
C GLN A 290 -52.35 -7.26 14.64
N LEU A 291 -52.07 -6.25 13.81
CA LEU A 291 -52.95 -5.09 13.63
C LEU A 291 -54.32 -5.50 13.09
N TRP A 292 -54.39 -6.34 12.07
CA TRP A 292 -55.66 -6.88 11.57
C TRP A 292 -56.44 -7.63 12.65
N PHE A 293 -55.75 -8.38 13.50
CA PHE A 293 -56.40 -9.10 14.59
C PHE A 293 -56.91 -8.16 15.70
N GLU A 294 -56.27 -7.01 15.90
CA GLU A 294 -56.74 -5.95 16.81
C GLU A 294 -57.98 -5.25 16.23
N GLU A 295 -57.97 -4.89 14.95
CA GLU A 295 -59.14 -4.32 14.26
C GLU A 295 -60.34 -5.28 14.31
N ASP A 296 -60.11 -6.57 14.09
CA ASP A 296 -61.14 -7.61 14.21
C ASP A 296 -61.75 -7.66 15.62
N LYS A 297 -60.92 -7.54 16.66
CA LYS A 297 -61.39 -7.50 18.06
C LYS A 297 -62.22 -6.25 18.33
N GLU A 298 -61.77 -5.10 17.86
CA GLU A 298 -62.49 -3.83 18.02
C GLU A 298 -63.85 -3.89 17.32
N PHE A 299 -63.89 -4.38 16.08
CA PHE A 299 -65.12 -4.58 15.32
C PHE A 299 -66.11 -5.49 16.04
N VAL A 300 -65.67 -6.65 16.53
CA VAL A 300 -66.53 -7.59 17.28
C VAL A 300 -67.04 -6.96 18.58
N THR A 301 -66.20 -6.21 19.28
CA THR A 301 -66.57 -5.52 20.52
C THR A 301 -67.61 -4.43 20.26
N TYR A 302 -67.41 -3.63 19.21
CA TYR A 302 -68.35 -2.62 18.77
C TYR A 302 -69.70 -3.22 18.33
N ALA A 303 -69.67 -4.28 17.53
CA ALA A 303 -70.88 -4.98 17.08
C ALA A 303 -71.67 -5.55 18.26
N ARG A 304 -70.98 -6.10 19.28
CA ARG A 304 -71.60 -6.58 20.51
C ARG A 304 -72.29 -5.45 21.27
N ASN A 305 -71.63 -4.31 21.45
CA ASN A 305 -72.22 -3.14 22.11
C ASN A 305 -73.49 -2.64 21.39
N ILE A 306 -73.51 -2.64 20.06
CA ILE A 306 -74.71 -2.30 19.28
C ILE A 306 -75.82 -3.32 19.50
N ILE A 307 -75.50 -4.61 19.46
CA ILE A 307 -76.47 -5.68 19.68
C ILE A 307 -77.12 -5.55 21.06
N GLU A 308 -76.32 -5.25 22.10
CA GLU A 308 -76.80 -5.02 23.46
C GLU A 308 -77.72 -3.79 23.54
N LYS A 309 -77.33 -2.66 22.93
CA LYS A 309 -78.19 -1.46 22.85
C LYS A 309 -79.52 -1.76 22.16
N LYS A 310 -79.50 -2.39 20.98
CA LYS A 310 -80.73 -2.75 20.26
C LYS A 310 -81.62 -3.73 21.03
N LYS A 311 -81.03 -4.57 21.90
CA LYS A 311 -81.76 -5.47 22.80
C LYS A 311 -82.52 -4.71 23.88
N LEU A 312 -81.89 -3.69 24.46
CA LEU A 312 -82.52 -2.80 25.43
C LEU A 312 -83.66 -2.00 24.79
N ASP A 313 -83.48 -1.57 23.54
CA ASP A 313 -84.48 -0.80 22.79
C ASP A 313 -85.63 -1.66 22.20
N GLY A 314 -85.64 -2.98 22.42
CA GLY A 314 -86.68 -3.90 21.91
C GLY A 314 -86.65 -4.14 20.39
N ASN A 315 -85.57 -3.74 19.70
CA ASN A 315 -85.43 -3.87 18.26
C ASN A 315 -85.02 -5.30 17.83
N PRO A 316 -85.37 -5.76 16.62
CA PRO A 316 -85.00 -7.08 16.12
C PRO A 316 -83.48 -7.20 15.87
N ILE A 317 -82.83 -8.16 16.56
CA ILE A 317 -81.37 -8.37 16.53
C ILE A 317 -80.95 -9.51 15.58
N LYS A 318 -81.87 -10.43 15.24
CA LYS A 318 -81.58 -11.64 14.45
C LYS A 318 -80.69 -11.40 13.21
N PRO A 319 -80.92 -10.34 12.38
CA PRO A 319 -80.08 -10.06 11.22
C PRO A 319 -78.61 -9.73 11.59
N LEU A 320 -78.41 -8.96 12.65
CA LEU A 320 -77.08 -8.55 13.15
C LEU A 320 -76.30 -9.72 13.76
N LEU A 321 -76.98 -10.61 14.50
CA LEU A 321 -76.33 -11.82 15.03
C LEU A 321 -75.91 -12.76 13.90
N LYS A 322 -76.70 -12.84 12.82
CA LYS A 322 -76.35 -13.64 11.65
C LYS A 322 -75.11 -13.07 10.95
N THR A 323 -75.07 -11.76 10.69
CA THR A 323 -73.92 -11.13 10.01
C THR A 323 -72.63 -11.22 10.81
N VAL A 324 -72.68 -11.02 12.13
CA VAL A 324 -71.51 -11.19 13.01
C VAL A 324 -71.03 -12.65 13.02
N ASN A 325 -71.94 -13.62 13.08
CA ASN A 325 -71.56 -15.05 13.02
C ASN A 325 -70.96 -15.44 11.67
N ASP A 326 -71.48 -14.90 10.57
CA ASP A 326 -70.92 -15.13 9.23
C ASP A 326 -69.53 -14.51 9.09
N TYR A 327 -69.30 -13.32 9.66
CA TYR A 327 -67.99 -12.67 9.74
C TYR A 327 -66.98 -13.52 10.53
N LEU A 328 -67.35 -13.95 11.74
CA LEU A 328 -66.48 -14.78 12.59
C LEU A 328 -66.09 -16.09 11.89
N LYS A 329 -67.02 -16.72 11.17
CA LYS A 329 -66.74 -17.93 10.38
C LYS A 329 -65.78 -17.65 9.22
N LYS A 330 -66.00 -16.57 8.45
CA LYS A 330 -65.17 -16.22 7.29
C LYS A 330 -63.73 -15.89 7.68
N ASN A 331 -63.53 -15.22 8.80
CA ASN A 331 -62.20 -14.79 9.26
C ASN A 331 -61.54 -15.78 10.23
N ASN A 332 -62.08 -17.00 10.38
CA ASN A 332 -61.57 -18.03 11.30
C ASN A 332 -61.44 -17.56 12.77
N LEU A 333 -62.34 -16.68 13.20
CA LEU A 333 -62.40 -16.18 14.57
C LEU A 333 -63.41 -16.97 15.38
N TYR A 334 -63.19 -17.02 16.69
CA TYR A 334 -64.18 -17.50 17.64
C TYR A 334 -64.11 -16.72 18.93
N ILE A 335 -65.19 -16.78 19.70
CA ILE A 335 -65.31 -16.12 20.99
C ILE A 335 -65.19 -17.20 22.05
N ASP A 336 -64.18 -17.10 22.90
CA ASP A 336 -63.98 -18.02 24.03
C ASP A 336 -65.06 -17.84 25.11
N GLN A 337 -65.15 -18.80 26.03
CA GLN A 337 -66.08 -18.76 27.17
C GLN A 337 -65.90 -17.52 28.06
N VAL A 338 -64.73 -16.86 27.99
CA VAL A 338 -64.41 -15.61 28.71
C VAL A 338 -64.65 -14.37 27.82
N ASN A 339 -65.47 -14.48 26.77
CA ASN A 339 -65.80 -13.41 25.80
C ASN A 339 -64.62 -12.82 25.02
N LYS A 340 -63.45 -13.45 25.07
CA LYS A 340 -62.24 -13.03 24.33
C LYS A 340 -62.31 -13.54 22.88
N VAL A 341 -61.99 -12.69 21.92
CA VAL A 341 -61.89 -13.07 20.50
C VAL A 341 -60.52 -13.70 20.26
N SER A 342 -60.52 -14.92 19.71
CA SER A 342 -59.34 -15.75 19.46
C SER A 342 -59.40 -16.30 18.02
N LYS A 343 -58.24 -16.48 17.37
CA LYS A 343 -58.16 -17.19 16.08
C LYS A 343 -58.27 -18.70 16.32
N LYS A 344 -59.04 -19.40 15.48
CA LYS A 344 -59.03 -20.87 15.47
C LYS A 344 -57.68 -21.34 14.95
N GLN A 345 -57.07 -22.32 15.61
CA GLN A 345 -55.93 -23.01 15.03
C GLN A 345 -56.37 -23.62 13.68
N PRO A 346 -55.69 -23.30 12.58
CA PRO A 346 -56.03 -23.88 11.29
C PRO A 346 -55.83 -25.41 11.37
N LYS A 347 -56.88 -26.15 11.00
CA LYS A 347 -56.80 -27.62 10.86
C LYS A 347 -56.09 -27.94 9.56
N GLY A 348 -54.75 -27.94 9.58
CA GLY A 348 -53.92 -28.36 8.45
C GLY A 348 -52.63 -27.54 8.33
N SER A 349 -51.58 -28.17 7.77
CA SER A 349 -50.34 -27.49 7.43
C SER A 349 -50.65 -26.36 6.45
N ILE A 350 -50.51 -25.11 6.89
CA ILE A 350 -50.71 -23.97 6.03
C ILE A 350 -49.58 -23.99 5.00
N TYR A 351 -49.87 -24.45 3.79
CA TYR A 351 -49.09 -24.18 2.59
C TYR A 351 -49.24 -22.70 2.21
N THR A 352 -48.71 -21.80 3.03
CA THR A 352 -48.38 -20.45 2.60
C THR A 352 -46.87 -20.38 2.54
N SER A 353 -46.39 -20.60 1.31
CA SER A 353 -45.14 -20.04 0.79
C SER A 353 -43.94 -20.08 1.74
N ARG A 354 -43.20 -21.21 1.73
CA ARG A 354 -41.74 -21.32 1.96
C ARG A 354 -41.11 -20.17 2.78
N ILE A 355 -41.57 -19.94 4.01
CA ILE A 355 -40.75 -19.29 5.03
C ILE A 355 -40.22 -20.45 5.85
N ILE A 356 -39.07 -20.97 5.42
CA ILE A 356 -38.31 -21.92 6.21
C ILE A 356 -37.94 -21.14 7.48
N GLN A 357 -38.63 -21.43 8.58
CA GLN A 357 -38.12 -21.09 9.89
C GLN A 357 -36.88 -21.97 10.06
N HIS A 358 -35.70 -21.36 9.93
CA HIS A 358 -34.50 -21.96 10.46
C HIS A 358 -34.63 -21.88 11.98
N THR A 359 -35.04 -22.98 12.58
CA THR A 359 -34.87 -23.23 14.01
C THR A 359 -33.43 -23.71 14.21
N ASP A 360 -32.74 -23.12 15.19
CA ASP A 360 -31.38 -23.47 15.61
C ASP A 360 -31.21 -24.96 15.93
#